data_AF-A0A3D0Y0W4-F1
#
_entry.id   AF-A0A3D0Y0W4-F1
#
_cell.length_a   1.000
_cell.length_b   1.000
_cell.length_c   1.000
_cell.angle_alpha   90.00
_cell.angle_beta   90.00
_cell.angle_gamma   90.00
#
_symmetry.space_group_name_H-M   'P 1'
#
loop_
_entity.id
_entity.type
_entity.pdbx_description
1 polymer ?
#
loop_
_entity_poly.entity_id
_entity_poly.type
_entity_poly.pdbx_seq_one_letter_code
_entity_poly.pdbx_strand_id
1 'polypeptide(L)' 'MEQEIKNKLDAQEVKLTAIYESVEKTRKYFITMLWITSLTILLPFIGLIFLIPTFLNYTSSFEGIV' A
#
# COMPACT_ATOMS: atom_id res chain seq x y z
N MET A 1 -0.18 46.57 15.62
CA MET A 1 1.09 45.84 15.78
C MET A 1 0.94 44.55 16.60
N GLU A 2 0.52 44.60 17.87
CA GLU A 2 0.38 43.37 18.69
C GLU A 2 -0.75 42.43 18.21
N GLN A 3 -1.91 43.00 17.84
CA GLN A 3 -3.05 42.24 17.30
C GLN A 3 -2.74 41.58 15.94
N GLU A 4 -1.95 42.23 15.08
CA GLU A 4 -1.57 41.68 13.77
C GLU A 4 -0.59 40.51 13.90
N ILE A 5 0.31 40.56 14.87
CA ILE A 5 1.23 39.45 15.16
C ILE A 5 0.43 38.25 15.67
N LYS A 6 -0.54 38.48 16.57
CA LYS A 6 -1.42 37.42 17.08
C LYS A 6 -2.24 36.77 15.96
N ASN A 7 -2.86 37.57 15.09
CA ASN A 7 -3.59 37.06 13.92
C ASN A 7 -2.69 36.25 12.97
N LYS A 8 -1.42 36.65 12.79
CA LYS A 8 -0.45 35.90 11.97
C LYS A 8 -0.03 34.58 12.62
N LEU A 9 0.03 34.50 13.95
CA LEU A 9 0.31 33.27 14.68
C LEU A 9 -0.86 32.31 14.58
N ASP A 10 -2.08 32.78 14.82
CA ASP A 10 -3.30 31.98 14.71
C ASP A 10 -3.47 31.42 13.27
N ALA A 11 -3.21 32.27 12.26
CA ALA A 11 -3.25 31.84 10.86
C ALA A 11 -2.16 30.81 10.49
N GLN A 12 -1.03 30.81 11.19
CA GLN A 12 0.03 29.81 11.01
C GLN A 12 -0.31 28.49 11.72
N GLU A 13 -0.91 28.56 12.91
CA GLU A 13 -1.34 27.39 13.66
C GLU A 13 -2.37 26.57 12.88
N VAL A 14 -3.36 27.24 12.28
CA VAL A 14 -4.36 26.57 11.42
C VAL A 14 -3.71 25.83 10.24
N LYS A 15 -2.72 26.45 9.59
CA LYS A 15 -1.98 25.81 8.48
C LYS A 15 -1.15 24.64 8.97
N LEU A 16 -0.51 24.76 10.13
CA LEU A 16 0.31 23.70 10.69
C LEU A 16 -0.54 22.46 11.03
N THR A 17 -1.69 22.66 11.65
CA THR A 17 -2.63 21.57 11.95
C THR A 17 -3.15 20.91 10.68
N ALA A 18 -3.51 21.69 9.66
CA ALA A 18 -3.93 21.14 8.37
C ALA A 18 -2.83 20.30 7.69
N ILE A 19 -1.57 20.77 7.75
CA ILE A 19 -0.42 20.01 7.23
C ILE A 19 -0.27 18.70 8.02
N TYR A 20 -0.28 18.77 9.35
CA TYR A 20 -0.14 17.60 10.22
C TYR A 20 -1.20 16.53 9.90
N GLU A 21 -2.46 16.92 9.79
CA GLU A 21 -3.55 16.00 9.42
C GLU A 21 -3.35 15.39 8.03
N SER A 22 -2.91 16.19 7.05
CA SER A 22 -2.68 15.71 5.69
C SER A 22 -1.53 14.69 5.61
N VAL A 23 -0.47 14.93 6.39
CA VAL A 23 0.69 14.05 6.46
C VAL A 23 0.33 12.75 7.16
N GLU A 24 -0.42 12.79 8.27
CA GLU A 24 -0.81 11.57 8.98
C GLU A 24 -1.75 10.70 8.13
N LYS A 25 -2.68 11.33 7.38
CA LYS A 25 -3.49 10.61 6.37
C LYS A 25 -2.61 9.96 5.31
N THR A 26 -1.66 10.71 4.74
CA THR A 26 -0.74 10.20 3.71
C THR A 26 0.10 9.04 4.24
N ARG A 27 0.63 9.15 5.45
CA ARG A 27 1.40 8.10 6.12
C ARG A 27 0.58 6.82 6.27
N LYS A 28 -0.66 6.95 6.75
CA LYS A 28 -1.56 5.80 6.92
C LYS A 28 -1.89 5.14 5.58
N TYR A 29 -2.27 5.93 4.56
CA TYR A 29 -2.57 5.41 3.24
C TYR A 29 -1.35 4.79 2.56
N PHE A 30 -0.15 5.35 2.75
CA PHE A 30 1.08 4.81 2.18
C PHE A 30 1.37 3.41 2.74
N ILE A 31 1.26 3.21 4.05
CA ILE A 31 1.47 1.91 4.68
C ILE A 31 0.40 0.92 4.20
N THR A 32 -0.88 1.31 4.18
CA THR A 32 -1.96 0.43 3.72
C THR A 32 -1.80 0.08 2.24
N MET A 33 -1.45 1.05 1.40
CA MET A 33 -1.18 0.84 -0.03
C MET A 33 -0.04 -0.16 -0.18
N LEU A 34 1.11 0.04 0.48
CA LEU A 34 2.28 -0.84 0.36
C LEU A 34 1.94 -2.31 0.65
N TRP A 35 1.14 -2.57 1.69
CA TRP A 35 0.65 -3.92 1.98
C TRP A 35 -0.28 -4.44 0.90
N ILE A 36 -1.23 -3.64 0.42
CA ILE A 36 -2.16 -4.04 -0.65
C ILE A 36 -1.39 -4.35 -1.94
N THR A 37 -0.50 -3.48 -2.40
CA THR A 37 0.28 -3.73 -3.63
C THR A 37 1.18 -4.95 -3.46
N SER A 38 1.83 -5.09 -2.31
CA SER A 38 2.66 -6.25 -2.01
C SER A 38 1.85 -7.54 -2.05
N LEU A 39 0.68 -7.60 -1.39
CA LEU A 39 -0.19 -8.78 -1.44
C LEU A 39 -0.72 -9.06 -2.85
N THR A 40 -1.17 -8.02 -3.56
CA THR A 40 -1.75 -8.16 -4.91
C THR A 40 -0.74 -8.67 -5.93
N ILE A 41 0.55 -8.31 -5.79
CA ILE A 41 1.61 -8.76 -6.69
C ILE A 41 2.21 -10.08 -6.18
N LEU A 42 2.63 -10.15 -4.92
CA LEU A 42 3.36 -11.30 -4.40
C LEU A 42 2.48 -12.55 -4.31
N LEU A 43 1.21 -12.42 -3.96
CA LEU A 43 0.33 -13.58 -3.75
C LEU A 43 0.10 -14.35 -5.08
N PRO A 44 -0.23 -13.71 -6.23
CA PRO A 44 -0.24 -14.39 -7.52
C PRO A 44 1.12 -14.98 -7.92
N PHE A 45 2.22 -14.28 -7.69
CA PHE A 45 3.56 -14.77 -8.02
C PHE A 45 3.89 -16.06 -7.26
N ILE A 46 3.63 -16.06 -5.95
CA ILE A 46 3.79 -17.24 -5.10
C ILE A 46 2.86 -18.36 -5.60
N GLY A 47 1.60 -18.02 -5.91
CA GLY A 47 0.64 -18.95 -6.49
C GLY A 47 1.16 -19.62 -7.77
N LEU A 48 1.77 -18.86 -8.68
CA LEU A 48 2.34 -19.38 -9.93
C LEU A 48 3.54 -20.30 -9.68
N ILE A 49 4.41 -19.98 -8.72
CA ILE A 49 5.56 -20.83 -8.35
C ILE A 49 5.09 -22.22 -7.91
N PHE A 50 3.95 -22.32 -7.23
CA PHE A 50 3.36 -23.60 -6.86
C PHE A 50 2.51 -24.22 -7.97
N LEU A 51 1.73 -23.41 -8.70
CA LEU A 51 0.82 -23.89 -9.73
C LEU A 51 1.57 -24.53 -10.91
N ILE A 52 2.63 -23.89 -11.40
CA ILE A 52 3.39 -24.35 -12.57
C ILE A 52 3.92 -25.79 -12.38
N PRO A 53 4.70 -26.12 -11.33
CA PRO A 53 5.21 -27.48 -11.16
C PRO A 53 4.08 -28.51 -10.93
N THR A 54 3.03 -28.15 -10.18
CA THR A 54 1.88 -29.05 -9.99
C THR A 54 1.15 -29.33 -11.31
N PHE A 55 0.99 -28.31 -12.15
CA PHE A 55 0.36 -28.44 -13.46
C PHE A 55 1.19 -29.33 -14.40
N LEU A 56 2.52 -29.15 -14.42
CA LEU A 56 3.42 -29.99 -15.21
C LEU A 56 3.40 -31.47 -14.77
N ASN A 57 3.35 -31.72 -13.46
CA ASN A 57 3.22 -33.08 -12.92
C ASN A 57 1.87 -33.72 -13.27
N TYR A 58 0.80 -32.93 -13.30
CA TYR A 58 -0.53 -33.39 -13.69
C TYR A 58 -0.57 -33.80 -15.17
N THR A 59 -0.01 -32.99 -16.07
CA THR A 59 0.02 -33.30 -17.51
C THR A 59 0.91 -34.50 -17.83
N SER A 60 2.07 -34.63 -17.18
CA SER A 60 2.93 -35.81 -17.38
C SER A 60 2.30 -37.10 -16.87
N SER A 61 1.57 -37.04 -15.76
CA SER A 61 0.79 -38.19 -15.25
C SER A 61 -0.34 -38.57 -16.22
N PHE A 62 -0.97 -37.59 -16.85
CA PHE A 62 -2.04 -37.83 -17.83
C PHE A 62 -1.51 -38.48 -19.11
N GLU A 63 -0.39 -37.99 -19.66
CA GLU A 63 0.30 -38.63 -20.79
C GLU A 63 0.82 -40.04 -20.48
N GLY A 64 1.13 -40.35 -19.22
CA GLY A 64 1.52 -41.71 -18.80
C GLY A 64 0.36 -42.69 -18.66
N ILE A 65 -0.89 -42.21 -18.69
CA ILE A 65 -2.11 -43.02 -18.52
C ILE A 65 -2.88 -43.21 -19.84
N VAL A 66 -2.70 -42.31 -20.83
CA VAL A 66 -3.28 -42.40 -22.19
C VAL A 66 -2.35 -43.14 -23.13
#